data_AF-A0A1G2FN63-F1
#
_entry.id   AF-A0A1G2FN63-F1
#
_cell.length_a   1.000
_cell.length_b   1.000
_cell.length_c   1.000
_cell.angle_alpha   90.00
_cell.angle_beta   90.00
_cell.angle_gamma   90.00
#
_symmetry.space_group_name_H-M   'P 1'
#
loop_
_entity.id
_entity.type
_entity.pdbx_description
1 polymer ?
#
loop_
_entity_poly.entity_id
_entity_poly.type
_entity_poly.pdbx_seq_one_letter_code
_entity_poly.pdbx_strand_id
1 'polypeptide(L)'
;MTTKEEVSHILSQIDERPFIQLMYASVSEVSSDSKVKDILEPIKTSVRCACLMDLYAETENAVFLREFEAQRRKFYSLVPKQVHTELQTLEAEVKDFFQYELQLRMKLRRSEKFTSEEITRYLLGKSSDNVFYGRLLELIVPEWNLTNELRIQTILFDIGKDIEDYEQDAHSGFPNILNMFLTQKLEASKVPTNPVEAIELASRFGISNEILGLATGYRTQAVANPELAKAPSLQAAINRNFTRIEEALKSR
;
A
#
# COMPACT_ATOMS: atom_id res chain seq x y z
N MET A 1 18.85 16.77 15.98
CA MET A 1 17.73 17.71 15.72
C MET A 1 17.52 17.75 14.23
N THR A 2 16.34 17.41 13.74
CA THR A 2 16.06 17.48 12.30
C THR A 2 15.97 18.94 11.85
N THR A 3 16.73 19.34 10.84
CA THR A 3 16.75 20.72 10.34
C THR A 3 15.62 20.97 9.34
N LYS A 4 15.30 22.24 9.07
CA LYS A 4 14.31 22.61 8.05
C LYS A 4 14.74 22.16 6.64
N GLU A 5 16.05 22.16 6.38
CA GLU A 5 16.63 21.70 5.12
C GLU A 5 16.44 20.18 4.94
N GLU A 6 16.63 19.41 6.02
CA GLU A 6 16.38 17.96 6.01
C GLU A 6 14.91 17.63 5.74
N VAL A 7 13.97 18.34 6.37
CA VAL A 7 12.53 18.16 6.08
C VAL A 7 12.23 18.48 4.62
N SER A 8 12.76 19.59 4.09
CA SER A 8 12.55 19.95 2.68
C SER A 8 13.10 18.89 1.73
N HIS A 9 14.26 18.30 2.05
CA HIS A 9 14.84 17.22 1.27
C HIS A 9 14.00 15.94 1.30
N ILE A 10 13.47 15.57 2.48
CA ILE A 10 12.55 14.43 2.62
C ILE A 10 11.28 14.66 1.78
N LEU A 11 10.71 15.87 1.82
CA LEU A 11 9.52 16.20 1.03
C LEU A 11 9.78 16.14 -0.48
N SER A 12 10.99 16.48 -0.96
CA SER A 12 11.34 16.32 -2.38
C SER A 12 11.48 14.84 -2.76
N GLN A 13 12.07 14.01 -1.89
CA GLN A 13 12.16 12.57 -2.13
C GLN A 13 10.78 11.91 -2.16
N ILE A 14 9.84 12.36 -1.32
CA ILE A 14 8.45 11.88 -1.36
C ILE A 14 7.80 12.21 -2.70
N ASP A 15 7.97 13.43 -3.22
CA ASP A 15 7.39 13.86 -4.50
C ASP A 15 7.90 13.05 -5.71
N GLU A 16 9.10 12.50 -5.61
CA GLU A 16 9.74 11.68 -6.64
C GLU A 16 9.33 10.21 -6.56
N ARG A 17 8.50 9.81 -5.59
CA ARG A 17 8.08 8.41 -5.43
C ARG A 17 7.37 7.90 -6.70
N PRO A 18 7.69 6.67 -7.17
CA PRO A 18 7.06 6.08 -8.35
C PRO A 18 5.53 6.02 -8.27
N PHE A 19 4.97 5.91 -7.07
CA PHE A 19 3.53 5.90 -6.85
C PHE A 19 2.84 7.22 -7.25
N ILE A 20 3.44 8.38 -6.95
CA ILE A 20 2.91 9.69 -7.37
C ILE A 20 2.97 9.80 -8.90
N GLN A 21 4.08 9.36 -9.51
CA GLN A 21 4.24 9.35 -10.95
C GLN A 21 3.21 8.45 -11.64
N LEU A 22 2.92 7.28 -11.05
CA LEU A 22 1.89 6.36 -11.55
C LEU A 22 0.50 6.98 -11.52
N MET A 23 0.09 7.58 -10.39
CA MET A 23 -1.21 8.25 -10.30
C MET A 23 -1.31 9.40 -11.30
N TYR A 24 -0.26 10.21 -11.43
CA TYR A 24 -0.24 11.31 -12.40
C TYR A 24 -0.39 10.82 -13.84
N ALA A 25 0.38 9.80 -14.23
CA ALA A 25 0.30 9.21 -15.58
C ALA A 25 -1.11 8.65 -15.83
N SER A 26 -1.65 7.91 -14.85
CA SER A 26 -2.95 7.24 -14.98
C SER A 26 -4.10 8.25 -15.08
N VAL A 27 -4.06 9.35 -14.31
CA VAL A 27 -5.05 10.42 -14.43
C VAL A 27 -4.92 11.15 -15.78
N SER A 28 -3.69 11.41 -16.23
CA SER A 28 -3.43 12.08 -17.51
C SER A 28 -3.90 11.27 -18.72
N GLU A 29 -3.98 9.95 -18.59
CA GLU A 29 -4.48 9.05 -19.63
C GLU A 29 -6.01 9.06 -19.74
N VAL A 30 -6.72 9.36 -18.65
CA VAL A 30 -8.20 9.30 -18.61
C VAL A 30 -8.88 10.67 -18.58
N SER A 31 -8.13 11.75 -18.38
CA SER A 31 -8.67 13.09 -18.10
C SER A 31 -7.95 14.20 -18.87
N SER A 32 -8.56 15.38 -18.97
CA SER A 32 -7.96 16.56 -19.60
C SER A 32 -6.81 17.17 -18.78
N ASP A 33 -5.88 17.86 -19.45
CA ASP A 33 -4.74 18.57 -18.85
C ASP A 33 -5.13 19.55 -17.74
N SER A 34 -6.29 20.20 -17.85
CA SER A 34 -6.80 21.12 -16.82
C SER A 34 -7.05 20.41 -15.50
N LYS A 35 -7.73 19.26 -15.54
CA LYS A 35 -8.06 18.45 -14.37
C LYS A 35 -6.84 17.77 -13.76
N VAL A 36 -5.91 17.35 -14.60
CA VAL A 36 -4.60 16.82 -14.16
C VAL A 36 -3.85 17.86 -13.31
N LYS A 37 -3.86 19.13 -13.72
CA LYS A 37 -3.23 20.22 -12.94
C LYS A 37 -3.93 20.47 -11.61
N ASP A 38 -5.26 20.39 -11.60
CA ASP A 38 -6.07 20.60 -10.39
C ASP A 38 -5.79 19.55 -9.30
N ILE A 39 -5.36 18.33 -9.68
CA ILE A 39 -5.20 17.20 -8.77
C ILE A 39 -3.75 16.91 -8.36
N LEU A 40 -2.76 17.38 -9.12
CA LEU A 40 -1.34 17.09 -8.87
C LEU A 40 -0.88 17.51 -7.46
N GLU A 41 -1.15 18.75 -7.06
CA GLU A 41 -0.72 19.26 -5.77
C GLU A 41 -1.50 18.64 -4.59
N PRO A 42 -2.84 18.45 -4.66
CA PRO A 42 -3.57 17.65 -3.67
C PRO A 42 -3.00 16.24 -3.46
N ILE A 43 -2.72 15.49 -4.54
CA ILE A 43 -2.14 14.14 -4.45
C ILE A 43 -0.79 14.19 -3.74
N LYS A 44 0.15 15.02 -4.22
CA LYS A 44 1.48 15.15 -3.60
C LYS A 44 1.39 15.47 -2.12
N THR A 45 0.53 16.42 -1.77
CA THR A 45 0.34 16.84 -0.38
C THR A 45 -0.27 15.73 0.47
N SER A 46 -1.21 14.95 -0.06
CA SER A 46 -1.78 13.80 0.65
C SER A 46 -0.78 12.66 0.87
N VAL A 47 0.05 12.33 -0.13
CA VAL A 47 1.11 11.30 0.00
C VAL A 47 2.18 11.75 1.01
N ARG A 48 2.54 13.04 1.01
CA ARG A 48 3.39 13.62 2.06
C ARG A 48 2.80 13.42 3.45
N CYS A 49 1.49 13.62 3.61
CA CYS A 49 0.83 13.40 4.91
C CYS A 49 0.99 11.95 5.38
N ALA A 50 0.74 10.96 4.52
CA ALA A 50 0.92 9.55 4.86
C ALA A 50 2.38 9.25 5.26
N CYS A 51 3.35 9.61 4.40
CA CYS A 51 4.77 9.36 4.67
C CYS A 51 5.29 10.05 5.94
N LEU A 52 4.84 11.27 6.24
CA LEU A 52 5.24 11.98 7.46
C LEU A 52 4.63 11.37 8.72
N MET A 53 3.39 10.85 8.63
CA MET A 53 2.78 10.13 9.74
C MET A 53 3.54 8.84 10.02
N ASP A 54 3.92 8.09 8.99
CA ASP A 54 4.73 6.88 9.12
C ASP A 54 6.10 7.20 9.77
N LEU A 55 6.81 8.20 9.26
CA LEU A 55 8.09 8.63 9.84
C LEU A 55 7.95 9.08 11.30
N TYR A 56 6.85 9.74 11.65
CA TYR A 56 6.57 10.09 13.04
C TYR A 56 6.32 8.85 13.91
N ALA A 57 5.51 7.90 13.43
CA ALA A 57 5.24 6.66 14.13
C ALA A 57 6.50 5.81 14.36
N GLU A 58 7.45 5.83 13.42
CA GLU A 58 8.71 5.09 13.51
C GLU A 58 9.76 5.76 14.41
N THR A 59 9.80 7.10 14.44
CA THR A 59 10.91 7.84 15.07
C THR A 59 10.51 8.67 16.29
N GLU A 60 9.20 8.83 16.54
CA GLU A 60 8.62 9.73 17.54
C GLU A 60 9.09 11.19 17.42
N ASN A 61 9.66 11.58 16.27
CA ASN A 61 10.23 12.90 16.07
C ASN A 61 9.14 13.95 15.81
N ALA A 62 8.93 14.85 16.78
CA ALA A 62 7.91 15.90 16.72
C ALA A 62 8.04 16.85 15.51
N VAL A 63 9.20 16.91 14.84
CA VAL A 63 9.35 17.68 13.58
C VAL A 63 8.44 17.11 12.49
N PHE A 64 8.37 15.79 12.34
CA PHE A 64 7.53 15.14 11.34
C PHE A 64 6.04 15.32 11.63
N LEU A 65 5.63 15.26 12.90
CA LEU A 65 4.25 15.54 13.29
C LEU A 65 3.83 16.98 12.93
N ARG A 66 4.69 17.97 13.23
CA ARG A 66 4.41 19.37 12.87
C ARG A 66 4.31 19.58 11.37
N GLU A 67 5.20 18.95 10.60
CA GLU A 67 5.17 19.03 9.14
C GLU A 67 3.93 18.33 8.58
N PHE A 68 3.55 17.16 9.12
CA PHE A 68 2.32 16.46 8.76
C PHE A 68 1.11 17.38 8.92
N GLU A 69 0.98 18.06 10.06
CA GLU A 69 -0.14 18.99 10.30
C GLU A 69 -0.13 20.17 9.31
N ALA A 70 1.04 20.67 8.94
CA ALA A 70 1.18 21.74 7.95
C ALA A 70 0.75 21.27 6.55
N GLN A 71 1.22 20.09 6.12
CA GLN A 71 0.82 19.48 4.85
C GLN A 71 -0.68 19.16 4.85
N ARG A 72 -1.24 18.64 5.96
CA ARG A 72 -2.67 18.36 6.08
C ARG A 72 -3.52 19.62 5.94
N ARG A 73 -3.15 20.73 6.61
CA ARG A 73 -3.84 22.02 6.42
C ARG A 73 -3.76 22.51 4.98
N LYS A 74 -2.59 22.37 4.34
CA LYS A 74 -2.41 22.70 2.93
C LYS A 74 -3.31 21.84 2.04
N PHE A 75 -3.36 20.54 2.25
CA PHE A 75 -4.21 19.61 1.50
C PHE A 75 -5.68 20.05 1.56
N TYR A 76 -6.24 20.26 2.74
CA TYR A 76 -7.63 20.71 2.90
C TYR A 76 -7.89 22.12 2.36
N SER A 77 -6.86 22.96 2.17
CA SER A 77 -7.00 24.24 1.48
C SER A 77 -7.06 24.11 -0.05
N LEU A 78 -6.51 23.03 -0.60
CA LEU A 78 -6.46 22.75 -2.05
C LEU A 78 -7.70 22.01 -2.54
N VAL A 79 -8.31 21.16 -1.70
CA VAL A 79 -9.48 20.36 -2.09
C VAL A 79 -10.80 21.08 -1.78
N PRO A 80 -11.85 20.90 -2.61
CA PRO A 80 -13.14 21.56 -2.41
C PRO A 80 -13.77 21.25 -1.05
N LYS A 81 -14.37 22.25 -0.38
CA LYS A 81 -14.94 22.09 0.97
C LYS A 81 -16.01 20.99 1.05
N GLN A 82 -16.78 20.78 -0.01
CA GLN A 82 -17.84 19.77 -0.02
C GLN A 82 -17.32 18.33 0.11
N VAL A 83 -16.04 18.07 -0.16
CA VAL A 83 -15.45 16.72 -0.05
C VAL A 83 -14.74 16.47 1.28
N HIS A 84 -14.62 17.49 2.13
CA HIS A 84 -13.78 17.41 3.34
C HIS A 84 -14.24 16.34 4.32
N THR A 85 -15.55 16.29 4.62
CA THR A 85 -16.09 15.33 5.59
C THR A 85 -15.84 13.88 5.16
N GLU A 86 -16.03 13.58 3.87
CA GLU A 86 -15.82 12.24 3.33
C GLU A 86 -14.35 11.82 3.41
N LEU A 87 -13.44 12.71 3.01
CA LEU A 87 -11.99 12.48 3.10
C LEU A 87 -11.52 12.32 4.55
N GLN A 88 -12.09 13.09 5.49
CA GLN A 88 -11.77 12.96 6.91
C GLN A 88 -12.21 11.62 7.51
N THR A 89 -13.35 11.09 7.07
CA THR A 89 -13.81 9.75 7.47
C THR A 89 -12.84 8.67 6.97
N LEU A 90 -12.43 8.75 5.69
CA LEU A 90 -11.45 7.81 5.13
C LEU A 90 -10.08 7.91 5.83
N GLU A 91 -9.62 9.11 6.19
CA GLU A 91 -8.41 9.28 7.02
C GLU A 91 -8.51 8.55 8.36
N ALA A 92 -9.69 8.52 8.98
CA ALA A 92 -9.90 7.81 10.24
C ALA A 92 -9.86 6.28 10.05
N GLU A 93 -10.47 5.77 8.98
CA GLU A 93 -10.43 4.33 8.66
C GLU A 93 -9.01 3.84 8.38
N VAL A 94 -8.19 4.63 7.67
CA VAL A 94 -6.75 4.34 7.47
C VAL A 94 -6.03 4.27 8.82
N LYS A 95 -6.38 5.14 9.77
CA LYS A 95 -5.77 5.12 11.11
C LYS A 95 -6.14 3.88 11.91
N ASP A 96 -7.38 3.42 11.80
CA ASP A 96 -7.85 2.22 12.49
C ASP A 96 -7.12 0.95 12.01
N PHE A 97 -6.64 0.94 10.75
CA PHE A 97 -5.81 -0.15 10.27
C PHE A 97 -4.47 -0.28 11.03
N PHE A 98 -3.82 0.82 11.43
CA PHE A 98 -2.58 0.73 12.23
C PHE A 98 -2.80 0.01 13.55
N GLN A 99 -3.97 0.18 14.18
CA GLN A 99 -4.32 -0.55 15.40
C GLN A 99 -4.49 -2.05 15.12
N TYR A 100 -5.11 -2.40 14.00
CA TYR A 100 -5.22 -3.78 13.56
C TYR A 100 -3.85 -4.41 13.25
N GLU A 101 -2.96 -3.70 12.55
CA GLU A 101 -1.61 -4.17 12.27
C GLU A 101 -0.81 -4.42 13.56
N LEU A 102 -0.93 -3.54 14.56
CA LEU A 102 -0.33 -3.74 15.87
C LEU A 102 -0.83 -5.02 16.55
N GLN A 103 -2.13 -5.33 16.43
CA GLN A 103 -2.68 -6.59 16.95
C GLN A 103 -2.05 -7.81 16.25
N LEU A 104 -1.85 -7.76 14.93
CA LEU A 104 -1.18 -8.83 14.19
C LEU A 104 0.29 -8.98 14.59
N ARG A 105 1.02 -7.88 14.83
CA ARG A 105 2.40 -7.91 15.37
C ARG A 105 2.45 -8.59 16.73
N MET A 106 1.51 -8.28 17.61
CA MET A 106 1.43 -8.91 18.93
C MET A 106 1.12 -10.40 18.81
N LYS A 107 0.27 -10.80 17.86
CA LYS A 107 -0.06 -12.18 17.56
C LYS A 107 1.15 -12.98 17.07
N LEU A 108 1.93 -12.41 16.14
CA LEU A 108 3.22 -12.96 15.70
C LEU A 108 4.18 -13.20 16.86
N ARG A 109 4.34 -12.20 17.75
CA ARG A 109 5.21 -12.32 18.94
C ARG A 109 4.76 -13.40 19.91
N ARG A 110 3.45 -13.68 19.98
CA ARG A 110 2.87 -14.76 20.79
C ARG A 110 2.91 -16.12 20.11
N SER A 111 3.47 -16.21 18.89
CA SER A 111 3.53 -17.45 18.10
C SER A 111 2.15 -18.05 17.81
N GLU A 112 1.12 -17.20 17.74
CA GLU A 112 -0.24 -17.62 17.42
C GLU A 112 -0.43 -17.76 15.90
N LYS A 113 -1.32 -18.67 15.49
CA LYS A 113 -1.60 -18.93 14.07
C LYS A 113 -2.55 -17.89 13.47
N PHE A 114 -2.32 -17.52 12.21
CA PHE A 114 -3.24 -16.66 11.47
C PHE A 114 -4.36 -17.44 10.78
N THR A 115 -5.54 -16.84 10.67
CA THR A 115 -6.64 -17.36 9.84
C THR A 115 -6.55 -16.75 8.44
N SER A 116 -7.18 -17.41 7.45
CA SER A 116 -7.25 -16.86 6.09
C SER A 116 -7.98 -15.52 6.04
N GLU A 117 -8.98 -15.33 6.90
CA GLU A 117 -9.71 -14.07 7.04
C GLU A 117 -8.80 -12.94 7.55
N GLU A 118 -7.93 -13.22 8.53
CA GLU A 118 -6.96 -12.24 9.04
C GLU A 118 -5.96 -11.82 7.96
N ILE A 119 -5.50 -12.77 7.14
CA ILE A 119 -4.59 -12.51 6.00
C ILE A 119 -5.27 -11.63 4.95
N THR A 120 -6.51 -11.97 4.57
CA THR A 120 -7.28 -11.15 3.61
C THR A 120 -7.53 -9.75 4.15
N ARG A 121 -7.92 -9.62 5.43
CA ARG A 121 -8.12 -8.33 6.08
C ARG A 121 -6.84 -7.51 6.17
N TYR A 122 -5.69 -8.15 6.42
CA TYR A 122 -4.38 -7.49 6.43
C TYR A 122 -4.05 -6.88 5.06
N LEU A 123 -4.15 -7.67 3.98
CA LEU A 123 -3.90 -7.18 2.61
C LEU A 123 -4.82 -6.02 2.22
N LEU A 124 -6.12 -6.18 2.50
CA LEU A 124 -7.12 -5.16 2.20
C LEU A 124 -6.87 -3.87 2.99
N GLY A 125 -6.38 -3.98 4.21
CA GLY A 125 -6.10 -2.83 5.07
C GLY A 125 -4.78 -2.12 4.76
N LYS A 126 -3.74 -2.86 4.32
CA LYS A 126 -2.43 -2.30 3.94
C LYS A 126 -2.53 -1.34 2.74
N SER A 127 -3.57 -1.51 1.93
CA SER A 127 -3.92 -0.67 0.78
C SER A 127 -5.02 0.38 1.08
N SER A 128 -5.37 0.62 2.35
CA SER A 128 -6.45 1.56 2.70
C SER A 128 -6.13 3.01 2.31
N ASP A 129 -4.87 3.42 2.33
CA ASP A 129 -4.44 4.74 1.85
C ASP A 129 -4.74 4.93 0.35
N ASN A 130 -4.69 3.86 -0.44
CA ASN A 130 -5.04 3.87 -1.85
C ASN A 130 -6.54 4.02 -2.09
N VAL A 131 -7.38 3.56 -1.16
CA VAL A 131 -8.81 3.87 -1.18
C VAL A 131 -9.02 5.37 -0.99
N PHE A 132 -8.26 6.00 -0.07
CA PHE A 132 -8.28 7.45 0.09
C PHE A 132 -7.86 8.18 -1.19
N TYR A 133 -6.73 7.81 -1.81
CA TYR A 133 -6.26 8.47 -3.03
C TYR A 133 -7.22 8.25 -4.20
N GLY A 134 -7.69 7.03 -4.43
CA GLY A 134 -8.64 6.75 -5.50
C GLY A 134 -9.94 7.52 -5.30
N ARG A 135 -10.45 7.60 -4.07
CA ARG A 135 -11.65 8.38 -3.78
C ARG A 135 -11.44 9.89 -3.95
N LEU A 136 -10.29 10.42 -3.54
CA LEU A 136 -9.90 11.79 -3.83
C LEU A 136 -9.92 12.09 -5.35
N LEU A 137 -9.42 11.15 -6.16
CA LEU A 137 -9.46 11.25 -7.62
C LEU A 137 -10.91 11.26 -8.14
N GLU A 138 -11.76 10.33 -7.72
CA GLU A 138 -13.18 10.29 -8.13
C GLU A 138 -13.93 11.60 -7.83
N LEU A 139 -13.58 12.23 -6.71
CA LEU A 139 -14.24 13.44 -6.23
C LEU A 139 -13.83 14.71 -6.99
N ILE A 140 -12.67 14.70 -7.66
CA ILE A 140 -12.09 15.89 -8.34
C ILE A 140 -11.98 15.71 -9.86
N VAL A 141 -11.81 14.47 -10.31
CA VAL A 141 -11.67 14.02 -11.70
C VAL A 141 -12.84 13.09 -12.02
N PRO A 142 -13.97 13.61 -12.56
CA PRO A 142 -15.18 12.83 -12.82
C PRO A 142 -14.99 11.62 -13.75
N GLU A 143 -14.00 11.69 -14.64
CA GLU A 143 -13.62 10.62 -15.57
C GLU A 143 -12.91 9.46 -14.85
N TRP A 144 -12.43 9.68 -13.62
CA TRP A 144 -11.77 8.66 -12.83
C TRP A 144 -12.79 7.75 -12.14
N ASN A 145 -12.68 6.45 -12.43
CA ASN A 145 -13.48 5.37 -11.84
C ASN A 145 -12.62 4.13 -11.56
N LEU A 146 -11.34 4.35 -11.25
CA LEU A 146 -10.30 3.31 -11.14
C LEU A 146 -9.78 3.12 -9.71
N THR A 147 -10.56 3.49 -8.69
CA THR A 147 -10.17 3.38 -7.28
C THR A 147 -9.86 1.94 -6.87
N ASN A 148 -10.68 0.99 -7.32
CA ASN A 148 -10.47 -0.42 -7.00
C ASN A 148 -9.19 -0.97 -7.68
N GLU A 149 -8.92 -0.55 -8.90
CA GLU A 149 -7.74 -0.95 -9.68
C GLU A 149 -6.46 -0.35 -9.08
N LEU A 150 -6.51 0.91 -8.61
CA LEU A 150 -5.42 1.53 -7.86
C LEU A 150 -5.13 0.76 -6.57
N ARG A 151 -6.19 0.40 -5.82
CA ARG A 151 -6.04 -0.44 -4.63
C ARG A 151 -5.43 -1.81 -4.95
N ILE A 152 -5.91 -2.48 -5.99
CA ILE A 152 -5.40 -3.79 -6.44
C ILE A 152 -3.92 -3.69 -6.84
N GLN A 153 -3.54 -2.64 -7.57
CA GLN A 153 -2.14 -2.40 -7.91
C GLN A 153 -1.24 -2.38 -6.68
N THR A 154 -1.69 -1.74 -5.60
CA THR A 154 -0.93 -1.66 -4.34
C THR A 154 -0.96 -2.98 -3.57
N ILE A 155 -2.09 -3.68 -3.50
CA ILE A 155 -2.15 -5.03 -2.90
C ILE A 155 -1.12 -5.96 -3.58
N LEU A 156 -1.06 -5.95 -4.91
CA LEU A 156 -0.07 -6.75 -5.64
C LEU A 156 1.37 -6.27 -5.40
N PHE A 157 1.58 -4.96 -5.28
CA PHE A 157 2.89 -4.43 -4.91
C PHE A 157 3.33 -4.93 -3.53
N ASP A 158 2.44 -4.87 -2.55
CA ASP A 158 2.71 -5.27 -1.17
C ASP A 158 2.93 -6.77 -1.03
N ILE A 159 2.18 -7.61 -1.74
CA ILE A 159 2.44 -9.06 -1.75
C ILE A 159 3.86 -9.33 -2.28
N GLY A 160 4.24 -8.71 -3.40
CA GLY A 160 5.57 -8.88 -3.98
C GLY A 160 6.67 -8.37 -3.04
N LYS A 161 6.43 -7.21 -2.41
CA LYS A 161 7.37 -6.61 -1.46
C LYS A 161 7.52 -7.47 -0.20
N ASP A 162 6.44 -7.98 0.37
CA ASP A 162 6.49 -8.89 1.52
C ASP A 162 7.36 -10.13 1.21
N ILE A 163 7.26 -10.71 0.01
CA ILE A 163 8.09 -11.86 -0.34
C ILE A 163 9.57 -11.48 -0.43
N GLU A 164 9.89 -10.30 -0.97
CA GLU A 164 11.27 -9.83 -1.11
C GLU A 164 11.90 -9.39 0.23
N ASP A 165 11.12 -8.69 1.06
CA ASP A 165 11.54 -8.17 2.36
C ASP A 165 11.35 -9.20 3.49
N TYR A 166 11.00 -10.45 3.15
CA TYR A 166 10.68 -11.51 4.10
C TYR A 166 11.69 -11.65 5.24
N GLU A 167 12.99 -11.66 4.91
CA GLU A 167 14.05 -11.78 5.90
C GLU A 167 13.99 -10.62 6.91
N GLN A 168 13.89 -9.39 6.43
CA GLN A 168 13.84 -8.20 7.27
C GLN A 168 12.60 -8.21 8.17
N ASP A 169 11.44 -8.54 7.60
CA ASP A 169 10.17 -8.56 8.32
C ASP A 169 10.14 -9.68 9.37
N ALA A 170 10.66 -10.85 9.05
CA ALA A 170 10.76 -11.99 9.97
C ALA A 170 11.64 -11.65 11.19
N HIS A 171 12.77 -10.96 10.98
CA HIS A 171 13.63 -10.52 12.07
C HIS A 171 13.01 -9.37 12.90
N SER A 172 12.30 -8.46 12.24
CA SER A 172 11.71 -7.28 12.89
C SER A 172 10.33 -7.55 13.52
N GLY A 173 9.73 -8.71 13.23
CA GLY A 173 8.42 -9.11 13.72
C GLY A 173 7.27 -8.32 13.10
N PHE A 174 7.44 -7.84 11.85
CA PHE A 174 6.36 -7.22 11.09
C PHE A 174 5.45 -8.28 10.45
N PRO A 175 4.15 -8.00 10.28
CA PRO A 175 3.26 -8.90 9.57
C PRO A 175 3.69 -8.98 8.11
N ASN A 176 3.88 -10.20 7.65
CA ASN A 176 4.36 -10.49 6.30
C ASN A 176 3.53 -11.64 5.76
N ILE A 177 3.00 -11.50 4.54
CA ILE A 177 2.02 -12.48 4.06
C ILE A 177 2.57 -13.91 3.99
N LEU A 178 3.83 -14.09 3.59
CA LEU A 178 4.44 -15.42 3.51
C LEU A 178 4.56 -16.04 4.91
N ASN A 179 5.00 -15.25 5.90
CA ASN A 179 5.08 -15.68 7.30
C ASN A 179 3.70 -16.02 7.87
N MET A 180 2.70 -15.18 7.60
CA MET A 180 1.32 -15.40 8.06
C MET A 180 0.74 -16.70 7.48
N PHE A 181 1.03 -17.03 6.22
CA PHE A 181 0.63 -18.32 5.64
C PHE A 181 1.40 -19.50 6.23
N LEU A 182 2.72 -19.38 6.41
CA LEU A 182 3.56 -20.45 6.98
C LEU A 182 3.12 -20.80 8.40
N THR A 183 2.78 -19.81 9.22
CA THR A 183 2.26 -20.00 10.59
C THR A 183 0.86 -20.64 10.64
N GLN A 184 0.11 -20.70 9.54
CA GLN A 184 -1.12 -21.53 9.50
C GLN A 184 -0.75 -23.02 9.60
N LYS A 185 0.33 -23.42 8.92
CA LYS A 185 0.77 -24.82 8.80
C LYS A 185 1.76 -25.20 9.90
N LEU A 186 2.62 -24.28 10.32
CA LEU A 186 3.70 -24.48 11.28
C LEU A 186 3.47 -23.70 12.59
N GLU A 187 4.16 -24.11 13.65
CA GLU A 187 4.36 -23.23 14.80
C GLU A 187 5.31 -22.10 14.41
N ALA A 188 5.11 -20.89 14.92
CA ALA A 188 5.92 -19.73 14.51
C ALA A 188 7.43 -19.92 14.76
N SER A 189 7.82 -20.65 15.82
CA SER A 189 9.22 -20.99 16.11
C SER A 189 9.88 -21.92 15.08
N LYS A 190 9.08 -22.56 14.21
CA LYS A 190 9.52 -23.45 13.14
C LYS A 190 9.49 -22.79 11.77
N VAL A 191 9.04 -21.54 11.69
CA VAL A 191 9.07 -20.75 10.45
C VAL A 191 10.49 -20.20 10.28
N PRO A 192 11.20 -20.54 9.19
CA PRO A 192 12.57 -20.09 8.99
C PRO A 192 12.61 -18.59 8.72
N THR A 193 13.65 -17.91 9.16
CA THR A 193 13.88 -16.49 8.81
C THR A 193 14.61 -16.33 7.47
N ASN A 194 15.25 -17.41 6.98
CA ASN A 194 15.87 -17.42 5.67
C ASN A 194 14.81 -17.46 4.55
N PRO A 195 14.87 -16.56 3.56
CA PRO A 195 13.84 -16.46 2.52
C PRO A 195 13.80 -17.67 1.59
N VAL A 196 14.94 -18.30 1.28
CA VAL A 196 14.99 -19.50 0.42
C VAL A 196 14.28 -20.66 1.09
N GLU A 197 14.62 -20.94 2.35
CA GLU A 197 13.99 -22.01 3.12
C GLU A 197 12.48 -21.78 3.32
N ALA A 198 12.07 -20.52 3.53
CA ALA A 198 10.67 -20.14 3.67
C ALA A 198 9.88 -20.41 2.37
N ILE A 199 10.44 -20.04 1.22
CA ILE A 199 9.83 -20.28 -0.10
C ILE A 199 9.78 -21.78 -0.41
N GLU A 200 10.83 -22.53 -0.13
CA GLU A 200 10.85 -23.99 -0.30
C GLU A 200 9.76 -24.67 0.55
N LEU A 201 9.63 -24.28 1.82
CA LEU A 201 8.56 -24.78 2.70
C LEU A 201 7.17 -24.35 2.21
N ALA A 202 7.02 -23.10 1.76
CA ALA A 202 5.76 -22.62 1.22
C ALA A 202 5.35 -23.42 -0.02
N SER A 203 6.30 -23.74 -0.90
CA SER A 203 6.07 -24.58 -2.07
C SER A 203 5.63 -25.99 -1.64
N ARG A 204 6.35 -26.62 -0.68
CA ARG A 204 6.02 -27.96 -0.15
C ARG A 204 4.63 -28.03 0.49
N PHE A 205 4.17 -26.96 1.12
CA PHE A 205 2.83 -26.88 1.73
C PHE A 205 1.74 -26.36 0.80
N GLY A 206 2.07 -26.04 -0.45
CA GLY A 206 1.13 -25.46 -1.41
C GLY A 206 0.78 -23.98 -1.16
N ILE A 207 1.43 -23.32 -0.19
CA ILE A 207 1.24 -21.90 0.13
C ILE A 207 1.59 -21.00 -1.06
N SER A 208 2.65 -21.32 -1.81
CA SER A 208 3.00 -20.53 -3.00
C SER A 208 1.86 -20.50 -4.03
N ASN A 209 1.13 -21.61 -4.18
CA ASN A 209 -0.06 -21.67 -5.02
C ASN A 209 -1.24 -20.89 -4.42
N GLU A 210 -1.41 -20.91 -3.09
CA GLU A 210 -2.42 -20.11 -2.39
C GLU A 210 -2.19 -18.60 -2.61
N ILE A 211 -0.95 -18.11 -2.41
CA ILE A 211 -0.56 -16.71 -2.63
C ILE A 211 -0.74 -16.32 -4.11
N LEU A 212 -0.28 -17.17 -5.04
CA LEU A 212 -0.44 -16.90 -6.47
C LEU A 212 -1.92 -16.91 -6.89
N GLY A 213 -2.73 -17.78 -6.30
CA GLY A 213 -4.18 -17.81 -6.51
C GLY A 213 -4.85 -16.51 -6.05
N LEU A 214 -4.47 -15.97 -4.88
CA LEU A 214 -4.93 -14.66 -4.42
C LEU A 214 -4.52 -13.53 -5.37
N ALA A 215 -3.24 -13.46 -5.75
CA ALA A 215 -2.74 -12.46 -6.68
C ALA A 215 -3.46 -12.53 -8.04
N THR A 216 -3.73 -13.75 -8.52
CA THR A 216 -4.49 -13.98 -9.76
C THR A 216 -5.92 -13.50 -9.64
N GLY A 217 -6.58 -13.73 -8.50
CA GLY A 217 -7.93 -13.23 -8.22
C GLY A 217 -8.00 -11.71 -8.31
N TYR A 218 -7.08 -11.00 -7.64
CA TYR A 218 -7.02 -9.54 -7.70
C TYR A 218 -6.75 -9.02 -9.11
N ARG A 219 -5.75 -9.58 -9.81
CA ARG A 219 -5.47 -9.19 -11.20
C ARG A 219 -6.69 -9.41 -12.10
N THR A 220 -7.36 -10.56 -11.96
CA THR A 220 -8.57 -10.89 -12.74
C THR A 220 -9.70 -9.89 -12.47
N GLN A 221 -9.90 -9.52 -11.21
CA GLN A 221 -10.88 -8.50 -10.82
C GLN A 221 -10.56 -7.14 -11.46
N ALA A 222 -9.30 -6.70 -11.44
CA ALA A 222 -8.92 -5.42 -12.04
C ALA A 222 -9.14 -5.40 -13.56
N VAL A 223 -8.72 -6.45 -14.28
CA VAL A 223 -8.89 -6.49 -15.75
C VAL A 223 -10.34 -6.70 -16.19
N ALA A 224 -11.24 -7.09 -15.28
CA ALA A 224 -12.68 -7.16 -15.56
C ALA A 224 -13.33 -5.77 -15.67
N ASN A 225 -12.70 -4.72 -15.12
CA ASN A 225 -13.16 -3.35 -15.31
C ASN A 225 -12.71 -2.83 -16.69
N PRO A 226 -13.64 -2.59 -17.64
CA PRO A 226 -13.28 -2.14 -18.99
C PRO A 226 -12.62 -0.75 -18.99
N GLU A 227 -12.85 0.06 -17.96
CA GLU A 227 -12.31 1.41 -17.85
C GLU A 227 -10.80 1.41 -17.62
N LEU A 228 -10.24 0.33 -17.07
CA LEU A 228 -8.80 0.16 -16.86
C LEU A 228 -8.02 0.25 -18.18
N ALA A 229 -8.63 -0.14 -19.31
CA ALA A 229 -7.99 -0.04 -20.62
C ALA A 229 -7.71 1.42 -21.04
N LYS A 230 -8.37 2.40 -20.42
CA LYS A 230 -8.14 3.83 -20.64
C LYS A 230 -6.95 4.36 -19.84
N ALA A 231 -6.45 3.61 -18.85
CA ALA A 231 -5.28 3.95 -18.03
C ALA A 231 -4.15 2.91 -18.21
N PRO A 232 -3.51 2.86 -19.40
CA PRO A 232 -2.47 1.87 -19.69
C PRO A 232 -1.31 1.87 -18.69
N SER A 233 -0.98 3.00 -18.06
CA SER A 233 0.06 3.05 -17.01
C SER A 233 -0.33 2.25 -15.77
N LEU A 234 -1.59 2.38 -15.31
CA LEU A 234 -2.11 1.61 -14.17
C LEU A 234 -2.19 0.12 -14.52
N GLN A 235 -2.69 -0.21 -15.71
CA GLN A 235 -2.77 -1.59 -16.18
C GLN A 235 -1.39 -2.25 -16.27
N ALA A 236 -0.39 -1.53 -16.78
CA ALA A 236 0.99 -1.99 -16.83
C ALA A 236 1.58 -2.21 -15.43
N ALA A 237 1.29 -1.32 -14.48
CA ALA A 237 1.75 -1.47 -13.09
C ALA A 237 1.15 -2.72 -12.42
N ILE A 238 -0.15 -2.99 -12.61
CA ILE A 238 -0.83 -4.19 -12.12
C ILE A 238 -0.16 -5.46 -12.68
N ASN A 239 0.03 -5.51 -13.99
CA ASN A 239 0.66 -6.66 -14.65
C ASN A 239 2.10 -6.86 -14.18
N ARG A 240 2.89 -5.78 -14.08
CA ARG A 240 4.28 -5.84 -13.59
C ARG A 240 4.35 -6.36 -12.16
N ASN A 241 3.50 -5.87 -11.26
CA ASN A 241 3.49 -6.32 -9.86
C ASN A 241 3.06 -7.78 -9.75
N PHE A 242 2.10 -8.24 -10.58
CA PHE A 242 1.73 -9.65 -10.65
C PHE A 242 2.91 -10.53 -11.11
N THR A 243 3.60 -10.15 -12.20
CA THR A 243 4.78 -10.88 -12.69
C THR A 243 5.89 -10.93 -11.65
N ARG A 244 6.12 -9.84 -10.90
CA ARG A 244 7.09 -9.81 -9.80
C ARG A 244 6.76 -10.85 -8.71
N ILE A 245 5.48 -11.03 -8.36
CA ILE A 245 5.06 -12.09 -7.41
C ILE A 245 5.35 -13.47 -8.00
N GLU A 246 5.01 -13.70 -9.28
CA GLU A 246 5.30 -14.98 -9.93
C GLU A 246 6.80 -15.30 -9.90
N GLU A 247 7.64 -14.31 -10.22
CA GLU A 247 9.09 -14.46 -10.22
C GLU A 247 9.63 -14.70 -8.80
N ALA A 248 9.13 -13.96 -7.80
CA ALA A 248 9.56 -14.09 -6.41
C ALA A 248 9.20 -15.47 -5.81
N LEU A 249 8.08 -16.07 -6.23
CA LEU A 249 7.66 -17.40 -5.80
C LEU A 249 8.29 -18.55 -6.60
N LYS A 250 8.75 -18.29 -7.84
CA LYS A 250 9.42 -19.28 -8.71
C LYS A 250 10.94 -19.30 -8.55
N SER A 251 11.54 -18.17 -8.18
CA SER A 251 12.98 -17.97 -8.17
C SER A 251 13.55 -18.20 -6.77
N ARG A 252 13.98 -19.43 -6.49
CA ARG A 252 15.14 -19.85 -5.69
C ARG A 252 15.01 -21.34 -5.37
#